data_AF-A0A923A5N5-F1
#
_entry.id   AF-A0A923A5N5-F1
#
_cell.length_a   1.000
_cell.length_b   1.000
_cell.length_c   1.000
_cell.angle_alpha   90.00
_cell.angle_beta   90.00
_cell.angle_gamma   90.00
#
_symmetry.space_group_name_H-M   'P 1'
#
loop_
_entity.id
_entity.type
_entity.pdbx_description
1 polymer ?
#
loop_
_entity_poly.entity_id
_entity_poly.type
_entity_poly.pdbx_seq_one_letter_code
_entity_poly.pdbx_strand_id
1 'polypeptide(L)' 'MIQKQKAVVLSSGGLDSTTVMAIAENEGYELFSLSFNYGQRHAFELTAAKKVA' A
#
# COMPACT_ATOMS: atom_id res chain seq x y z
N MET A 1 -2.63 -24.36 11.08
CA MET A 1 -2.05 -23.38 10.15
C MET A 1 -1.93 -22.07 10.91
N ILE A 2 -0.76 -21.42 10.91
CA ILE A 2 -0.62 -20.09 11.52
C ILE A 2 -1.36 -19.10 10.62
N GLN A 3 -2.33 -18.38 11.19
CA GLN A 3 -3.09 -17.38 10.46
C GLN A 3 -2.24 -16.13 10.30
N LYS A 4 -2.07 -15.65 9.06
CA LYS A 4 -1.36 -14.39 8.80
C LYS A 4 -2.10 -13.24 9.47
N GLN A 5 -1.37 -12.34 10.12
CA GLN A 5 -1.95 -11.10 10.62
C GLN A 5 -2.29 -10.19 9.44
N LYS A 6 -3.47 -9.58 9.48
CA LYS A 6 -3.92 -8.66 8.42
C LYS A 6 -3.34 -7.27 8.66
N ALA A 7 -2.85 -6.64 7.60
CA ALA A 7 -2.32 -5.28 7.64
C ALA A 7 -2.95 -4.43 6.54
N VAL A 8 -3.40 -3.22 6.89
CA VAL A 8 -3.85 -2.22 5.93
C VAL A 8 -2.75 -1.16 5.79
N VAL A 9 -2.29 -0.92 4.56
CA VAL A 9 -1.29 0.11 4.25
C VAL A 9 -1.95 1.21 3.45
N LEU A 10 -1.81 2.45 3.91
CA LEU A 10 -2.21 3.63 3.14
C LEU A 10 -1.20 3.87 2.03
N SER A 11 -1.56 3.52 0.80
CA SER A 11 -0.67 3.63 -0.37
C SER A 11 -0.94 4.93 -1.12
N SER A 12 0.05 5.82 -1.14
CA SER A 12 0.05 7.01 -1.99
C SER A 12 0.71 6.76 -3.34
N GLY A 13 1.40 5.62 -3.52
CA GLY A 13 2.26 5.38 -4.68
C GLY A 13 3.64 6.05 -4.58
N GLY A 14 3.93 6.72 -3.46
CA GLY A 14 5.26 7.25 -3.14
C GLY A 14 6.18 6.22 -2.49
N LEU A 15 7.47 6.58 -2.38
CA LEU A 15 8.53 5.73 -1.84
C LEU A 15 8.21 5.18 -0.44
N ASP A 16 7.81 6.06 0.48
CA ASP A 16 7.62 5.71 1.89
C ASP A 16 6.52 4.64 2.05
N SER A 17 5.34 4.89 1.47
CA SER A 17 4.21 3.95 1.54
C SER A 17 4.51 2.61 0.85
N THR A 18 5.28 2.63 -0.24
CA THR A 18 5.70 1.42 -0.95
C THR A 18 6.72 0.62 -0.13
N THR A 19 7.64 1.30 0.56
CA THR A 19 8.64 0.67 1.43
C THR A 19 7.97 -0.01 2.63
N VAL A 20 7.01 0.65 3.28
CA VAL A 20 6.23 0.05 4.37
C VAL A 20 5.49 -1.21 3.92
N MET A 21 4.89 -1.17 2.73
CA MET A 21 4.21 -2.33 2.15
C MET A 21 5.18 -3.50 1.92
N ALA A 22 6.37 -3.24 1.36
CA ALA A 22 7.38 -4.28 1.15
C ALA A 22 7.89 -4.88 2.46
N ILE A 23 8.08 -4.06 3.51
CA ILE A 23 8.46 -4.53 4.85
C ILE A 23 7.39 -5.45 5.42
N ALA A 24 6.12 -5.03 5.37
CA ALA A 24 5.02 -5.83 5.92
C ALA A 24 4.80 -7.14 5.13
N GLU A 25 5.05 -7.15 3.82
CA GLU A 25 5.02 -8.37 3.02
C GLU A 25 6.11 -9.34 3.48
N ASN A 26 7.34 -8.84 3.66
CA ASN A 26 8.49 -9.62 4.11
C ASN A 26 8.32 -10.14 5.55
N GLU A 27 7.59 -9.43 6.41
CA GLU A 27 7.22 -9.89 7.75
C GLU A 27 6.07 -10.93 7.75
N GLY A 28 5.48 -11.21 6.58
CA GLY A 28 4.51 -12.29 6.40
C GLY A 28 3.05 -11.89 6.64
N TYR A 29 2.72 -10.61 6.64
CA TYR A 29 1.35 -10.13 6.77
C TYR A 29 0.49 -10.48 5.54
N GLU A 30 -0.82 -10.55 5.75
CA GLU A 30 -1.82 -10.48 4.67
C GLU A 30 -2.13 -9.00 4.41
N LEU A 31 -1.61 -8.47 3.30
CA LEU A 31 -1.65 -7.04 3.01
C LEU A 31 -2.90 -6.61 2.26
N PHE A 32 -3.40 -5.43 2.65
CA PHE A 32 -4.49 -4.72 1.98
C PHE A 32 -4.04 -3.28 1.74
N SER A 33 -3.96 -2.89 0.47
CA SER A 33 -3.63 -1.51 0.08
C SER A 33 -4.88 -0.65 0.02
N LEU A 34 -4.83 0.54 0.61
CA LEU A 34 -5.90 1.55 0.56
C LEU A 34 -5.34 2.88 0.08
N SER A 35 -5.91 3.41 -1.00
CA SER A 35 -5.61 4.76 -1.51
C SER A 35 -6.86 5.61 -1.49
N PHE A 36 -6.73 6.87 -1.09
CA PHE A 36 -7.84 7.82 -1.11
C PHE A 36 -7.77 8.73 -2.33
N ASN A 37 -8.88 8.86 -3.05
CA ASN A 37 -9.04 9.86 -4.10
C ASN A 37 -9.91 11.02 -3.60
N TYR A 38 -9.28 12.08 -3.11
CA TYR A 38 -9.96 13.29 -2.62
C TYR A 38 -9.85 14.49 -3.58
N GLY A 39 -9.64 14.24 -4.89
CA GLY A 39 -9.53 15.30 -5.89
C GLY A 39 -8.18 16.02 -5.92
N GLN A 40 -7.14 15.38 -5.42
CA GLN A 40 -5.76 15.90 -5.42
C GLN A 40 -5.22 16.17 -6.83
N ARG A 41 -4.41 17.23 -6.97
CA ARG A 41 -3.78 17.66 -8.24
C ARG A 41 -2.95 16.56 -8.89
N HIS A 42 -2.37 15.64 -8.12
CA HIS A 42 -1.47 14.61 -8.60
C HIS A 42 -2.18 13.27 -8.76
N ALA A 43 -3.11 13.20 -9.72
CA ALA A 43 -3.82 11.95 -10.06
C ALA A 43 -2.87 10.80 -10.50
N PHE A 44 -1.65 11.14 -10.91
CA PHE A 44 -0.57 10.19 -11.20
C PHE A 44 -0.24 9.29 -9.98
N GLU A 45 -0.30 9.83 -8.77
CA GLU A 45 0.00 9.10 -7.53
C GLU A 45 -0.95 7.91 -7.33
N LEU A 46 -2.25 8.09 -7.62
CA LEU A 46 -3.22 7.00 -7.59
C LEU A 46 -2.92 5.90 -8.63
N THR A 47 -2.34 6.28 -9.76
CA THR A 47 -1.93 5.31 -10.79
C THR A 47 -0.66 4.58 -10.36
N ALA A 48 0.29 5.28 -9.75
CA ALA A 48 1.48 4.69 -9.18
C ALA A 48 1.13 3.71 -8.05
N ALA A 49 0.24 4.10 -7.13
CA ALA A 49 -0.26 3.27 -6.03
C ALA A 49 -0.83 1.93 -6.54
N LYS A 50 -1.64 1.97 -7.61
CA LYS A 50 -2.18 0.75 -8.24
C LYS A 50 -1.13 -0.16 -8.90
N LYS A 51 0.00 0.40 -9.35
CA LYS A 51 1.07 -0.38 -10.00
C LYS A 51 1.95 -1.12 -9.00
N VAL A 52 2.11 -0.54 -7.80
CA VAL A 52 3.01 -1.07 -6.78
C VAL A 52 2.28 -1.94 -5.75
N ALA A 53 0.96 -1.80 -5.64
CA ALA A 53 0.08 -2.55 -4.74
C ALA A 53 -0.33 -3.93 -5.27
#